data_AF-A0A257MDK1-F1
#
_entry.id   AF-A0A257MDK1-F1
#
_cell.length_a   1.000
_cell.length_b   1.000
_cell.length_c   1.000
_cell.angle_alpha   90.00
_cell.angle_beta   90.00
_cell.angle_gamma   90.00
#
_symmetry.space_group_name_H-M   'P 1'
#
loop_
_entity.id
_entity.type
_entity.pdbx_description
1 polymer ?
#
loop_
_entity_poly.entity_id
_entity_poly.type
_entity_poly.pdbx_seq_one_letter_code
_entity_poly.pdbx_strand_id
1 'polypeptide(L)'
;MNRICSGSEMLRYINRRRLARKSSIRPALLVYDLLAVDGIDICSMAYAHRRQRMLRALGPPRSAPFYGISPAEQRHLKDIADLDDYLCLARREGASGLLARDCEGIYRPGELSERDFIIRAAHIISALVVGVEWTTSKNGQTRARYLVALRKGEALVPVGRVWRTSSDCSFQPLSMAAASLNSQDDALGSSEHTRILLKIRIGGIEKAGPQWRIIEPVIEDYSLDSSIEDADELDRLNNICPK
;
A
#
# COMPACT_ATOMS: atom_id res chain seq x y z
N MET A 1 13.09 8.67 -16.34
CA MET A 1 12.12 8.15 -15.35
C MET A 1 12.85 7.98 -14.03
N ASN A 2 12.62 8.87 -13.07
CA ASN A 2 13.18 8.76 -11.73
C ASN A 2 12.13 8.02 -10.90
N ARG A 3 12.42 6.77 -10.50
CA ARG A 3 11.56 6.02 -9.58
C ARG A 3 12.38 5.51 -8.42
N ILE A 4 11.77 5.53 -7.23
CA ILE A 4 12.30 4.78 -6.10
C ILE A 4 12.19 3.30 -6.45
N CYS A 5 13.32 2.59 -6.41
CA CYS A 5 13.35 1.14 -6.65
C CYS A 5 12.53 0.43 -5.57
N SER A 6 11.76 -0.58 -5.95
CA SER A 6 11.09 -1.42 -4.96
C SER A 6 12.13 -2.17 -4.10
N GLY A 7 11.74 -2.62 -2.90
CA GLY A 7 12.66 -3.39 -2.04
C GLY A 7 13.21 -4.65 -2.73
N SER A 8 12.38 -5.34 -3.52
CA SER A 8 12.81 -6.53 -4.27
C SER A 8 13.77 -6.20 -5.41
N GLU A 9 13.62 -5.04 -6.05
CA GLU A 9 14.54 -4.53 -7.05
C GLU A 9 15.86 -4.11 -6.42
N MET A 10 15.84 -3.38 -5.30
CA MET A 10 17.02 -2.98 -4.54
C MET A 10 17.83 -4.20 -4.07
N LEU A 11 17.16 -5.23 -3.52
CA LEU A 11 17.80 -6.48 -3.11
C LEU A 11 18.47 -7.21 -4.27
N ARG A 12 17.93 -7.13 -5.49
CA ARG A 12 18.61 -7.70 -6.68
C ARG A 12 19.92 -6.98 -6.98
N TYR A 13 19.98 -5.65 -6.82
CA TYR A 13 21.22 -4.89 -6.99
C TYR A 13 22.24 -5.18 -5.90
N ILE A 14 21.81 -5.26 -4.64
CA ILE A 14 22.68 -5.56 -3.49
C ILE A 14 23.24 -6.98 -3.59
N ASN A 15 22.38 -7.98 -3.81
CA ASN A 15 22.77 -9.39 -3.75
C ASN A 15 23.49 -9.88 -5.02
N ARG A 16 23.32 -9.22 -6.18
CA ARG A 16 23.97 -9.63 -7.43
C ARG A 16 25.02 -8.60 -7.85
N ARG A 17 26.22 -8.76 -7.29
CA ARG A 17 27.43 -7.94 -7.55
C ARG A 17 27.72 -7.65 -9.03
N ARG A 18 27.35 -8.55 -9.95
CA ARG A 18 27.52 -8.40 -11.41
C ARG A 18 26.50 -7.45 -12.06
N LEU A 19 25.30 -7.30 -11.49
CA LEU A 19 24.28 -6.36 -11.96
C LEU A 19 24.62 -4.93 -11.56
N ALA A 20 25.11 -4.71 -10.33
CA ALA A 20 25.50 -3.37 -9.85
C ALA A 20 26.60 -2.72 -10.70
N ARG A 21 27.56 -3.49 -11.21
CA ARG A 21 28.67 -2.98 -12.05
C ARG A 21 28.29 -2.69 -13.51
N LYS A 22 27.18 -3.27 -14.00
CA LYS A 22 26.70 -3.10 -15.38
C LYS A 22 25.41 -2.27 -15.46
N SER A 23 24.80 -1.93 -14.32
CA SER A 23 23.57 -1.15 -14.29
C SER A 23 23.88 0.33 -14.44
N SER A 24 23.06 1.04 -15.22
CA SER A 24 22.99 2.50 -15.27
C SER A 24 22.38 3.13 -14.00
N ILE A 25 22.17 2.33 -12.96
CA ILE A 25 21.48 2.74 -11.73
C ILE A 25 22.48 3.37 -10.78
N ARG A 26 22.14 4.57 -10.35
CA ARG A 26 22.90 5.36 -9.40
C ARG A 26 22.10 5.41 -8.11
N PRO A 27 22.44 4.61 -7.08
CA PRO A 27 21.71 4.62 -5.84
C PRO A 27 21.89 5.97 -5.13
N ALA A 28 20.83 6.41 -4.48
CA ALA A 28 20.82 7.55 -3.57
C ALA A 28 20.44 7.02 -2.18
N LEU A 29 21.16 7.46 -1.15
CA LEU A 29 20.90 7.07 0.24
C LEU A 29 20.16 8.22 0.94
N LEU A 30 18.94 7.92 1.39
CA LEU A 30 18.18 8.80 2.28
C LEU A 30 18.43 8.38 3.73
N VAL A 31 19.03 9.27 4.52
CA VAL A 31 19.35 9.03 5.94
C VAL A 31 18.30 9.70 6.81
N TYR A 32 17.72 8.96 7.75
CA TYR A 32 16.62 9.46 8.60
C TYR A 32 16.99 9.61 10.08
N ASP A 33 18.07 8.99 10.54
CA ASP A 33 18.55 9.05 11.93
C ASP A 33 20.08 8.93 11.98
N LEU A 34 20.68 9.32 13.11
CA LEU A 34 22.11 9.27 13.39
C LEU A 34 22.32 8.65 14.77
N LEU A 35 23.04 7.52 14.81
CA LEU A 35 23.17 6.72 16.03
C LEU A 35 24.54 6.84 16.70
N ALA A 36 25.57 7.26 15.95
CA ALA A 36 26.91 7.46 16.48
C ALA A 36 27.64 8.60 15.74
N VAL A 37 28.54 9.28 16.45
CA VAL A 37 29.42 10.33 15.91
C VAL A 37 30.81 10.12 16.49
N ASP A 38 31.84 10.07 15.64
CA ASP A 38 33.24 9.89 16.05
C ASP A 38 33.46 8.67 16.97
N GLY A 39 32.75 7.59 16.69
CA GLY A 39 32.79 6.35 17.48
C GLY A 39 32.02 6.40 18.80
N ILE A 40 31.38 7.52 19.12
CA ILE A 40 30.57 7.69 20.34
C ILE A 40 29.10 7.39 20.01
N ASP A 41 28.52 6.47 20.78
CA ASP A 41 27.08 6.19 20.75
C ASP A 41 26.28 7.42 21.24
N ILE A 42 25.25 7.79 20.48
CA ILE A 42 24.34 8.89 20.84
C ILE A 42 22.87 8.42 20.89
N CYS A 43 22.64 7.12 21.02
CA CYS A 43 21.30 6.55 21.02
C CYS A 43 20.43 7.07 22.19
N SER A 44 21.06 7.40 23.31
CA SER A 44 20.41 8.00 24.48
C SER A 44 19.99 9.47 24.30
N MET A 45 20.40 10.14 23.22
CA MET A 45 19.92 11.50 22.92
C MET A 45 18.51 11.44 22.34
N ALA A 46 17.69 12.47 22.60
CA ALA A 46 16.40 12.64 21.93
C ALA A 46 16.54 12.76 20.40
N TYR A 47 15.55 12.26 19.65
CA TYR A 47 15.55 12.25 18.18
C TYR A 47 15.82 13.63 17.59
N ALA A 48 15.23 14.69 18.14
CA ALA A 48 15.44 16.06 17.67
C ALA A 48 16.93 16.46 17.70
N HIS A 49 17.66 16.07 18.74
CA HIS A 49 19.09 16.35 18.88
C HIS A 49 19.93 15.50 17.91
N ARG A 50 19.59 14.20 17.75
CA ARG A 50 20.24 13.32 16.76
C ARG A 50 20.05 13.85 15.34
N ARG A 51 18.83 14.30 15.02
CA ARG A 51 18.47 14.94 13.74
C ARG A 51 19.28 16.21 13.49
N GLN A 52 19.41 17.09 14.48
CA GLN A 52 20.20 18.31 14.33
C GLN A 52 21.67 17.99 14.02
N ARG A 53 22.26 17.01 14.72
CA ARG A 53 23.64 16.55 14.45
C ARG A 53 23.77 15.95 13.05
N MET A 54 22.79 15.16 12.61
CA MET A 54 22.75 14.60 11.26
C MET A 54 22.73 15.69 10.18
N LEU A 55 21.90 16.72 10.36
CA LEU A 55 21.84 17.85 9.42
C LEU A 55 23.13 18.67 9.41
N ARG A 56 23.82 18.82 10.55
CA ARG A 56 25.14 19.47 10.59
C ARG A 56 26.19 18.66 9.82
N ALA A 57 26.13 17.34 9.88
CA ALA A 57 27.08 16.46 9.21
C ALA A 57 26.82 16.31 7.69
N LEU A 58 25.55 16.25 7.28
CA LEU A 58 25.16 15.93 5.90
C LEU A 58 24.63 17.13 5.10
N GLY A 59 24.40 18.28 5.76
CA GLY A 59 23.71 19.43 5.17
C GLY A 59 22.18 19.28 5.18
N PRO A 60 21.46 20.20 4.52
CA PRO A 60 20.00 20.12 4.41
C PRO A 60 19.54 18.99 3.46
N PRO A 61 18.28 18.51 3.58
CA PRO A 61 17.69 17.59 2.62
C PRO A 61 17.77 18.11 1.18
N ARG A 62 18.09 17.23 0.24
CA ARG A 62 18.13 17.52 -1.20
C ARG A 62 16.88 16.94 -1.87
N SER A 63 16.24 17.74 -2.73
CA SER A 63 15.12 17.28 -3.55
C SER A 63 15.56 16.18 -4.52
N ALA A 64 14.70 15.19 -4.73
CA ALA A 64 14.93 14.17 -5.74
C ALA A 64 14.79 14.76 -7.17
N PRO A 65 15.56 14.29 -8.16
CA PRO A 65 16.62 13.29 -8.05
C PRO A 65 17.93 13.88 -7.50
N PHE A 66 18.65 13.12 -6.67
CA PHE A 66 20.00 13.44 -6.25
C PHE A 66 20.91 12.21 -6.32
N TYR A 67 22.22 12.46 -6.29
CA TYR A 67 23.25 11.43 -6.18
C TYR A 67 23.96 11.53 -4.84
N GLY A 68 24.33 10.37 -4.28
CA GLY A 68 25.05 10.28 -3.01
C GLY A 68 24.12 10.15 -1.82
N ILE A 69 24.47 10.82 -0.72
CA ILE A 69 23.79 10.73 0.56
C ILE A 69 23.04 12.06 0.81
N SER A 70 21.80 11.98 1.28
CA SER A 70 21.02 13.13 1.73
C SER A 70 20.21 12.75 2.96
N PRO A 71 20.01 13.65 3.92
CA PRO A 71 18.95 13.50 4.91
C PRO A 71 17.58 13.36 4.22
N ALA A 72 16.71 12.53 4.79
CA ALA A 72 15.30 12.48 4.43
C ALA A 72 14.61 13.78 4.84
N GLU A 73 13.64 14.27 4.05
CA GLU A 73 12.84 15.43 4.41
C GLU A 73 12.05 15.17 5.70
N GLN A 74 11.94 16.19 6.55
CA GLN A 74 11.15 16.15 7.78
C GLN A 74 10.21 17.36 7.80
N ARG A 75 8.96 17.12 8.18
CA ARG A 75 7.96 18.16 8.44
C ARG A 75 7.37 17.95 9.84
N HIS A 76 7.08 19.05 10.52
CA HIS A 76 6.30 19.03 11.76
C HIS A 76 4.87 19.39 11.40
N LEU A 77 4.00 18.39 11.39
CA LEU A 77 2.59 18.54 11.02
C LEU A 77 1.76 18.62 12.29
N LYS A 78 0.75 19.49 12.31
CA LYS A 78 -0.13 19.69 13.48
C LYS A 78 -1.58 19.27 13.23
N ASP A 79 -1.95 19.08 11.97
CA ASP A 79 -3.28 18.67 11.57
C ASP A 79 -3.23 17.43 10.65
N ILE A 80 -4.40 16.81 10.49
CA ILE A 80 -4.58 15.58 9.71
C ILE A 80 -4.61 15.89 8.20
N ALA A 81 -5.09 17.06 7.80
CA ALA A 81 -5.19 17.43 6.39
C ALA A 81 -3.79 17.57 5.76
N ASP A 82 -2.87 18.25 6.43
CA ASP A 82 -1.48 18.40 6.05
C ASP A 82 -0.76 17.03 5.99
N LEU A 83 -1.14 16.10 6.88
CA LEU A 83 -0.61 14.74 6.90
C LEU A 83 -1.02 13.97 5.64
N ASP A 84 -2.30 14.03 5.26
CA ASP A 84 -2.81 13.37 4.06
C ASP A 84 -2.20 13.97 2.78
N ASP A 85 -2.08 15.29 2.70
CA ASP A 85 -1.43 15.98 1.59
C ASP A 85 0.05 15.60 1.47
N TYR A 86 0.78 15.57 2.59
CA TYR A 86 2.19 15.18 2.60
C TYR A 86 2.37 13.70 2.23
N LEU A 87 1.50 12.83 2.73
CA LEU A 87 1.48 11.41 2.39
C LEU A 87 1.21 11.22 0.89
N CYS A 88 0.27 11.97 0.31
CA CYS A 88 0.00 11.91 -1.12
C CYS A 88 1.19 12.38 -1.95
N LEU A 89 1.84 13.48 -1.55
CA LEU A 89 3.06 13.97 -2.19
C LEU A 89 4.18 12.94 -2.15
N ALA A 90 4.50 12.41 -0.97
CA ALA A 90 5.55 11.41 -0.79
C ALA A 90 5.29 10.15 -1.66
N ARG A 91 4.03 9.72 -1.76
CA ARG A 91 3.64 8.60 -2.62
C ARG A 91 3.83 8.89 -4.11
N ARG A 92 3.51 10.10 -4.59
CA ARG A 92 3.77 10.51 -5.98
C ARG A 92 5.27 10.46 -6.31
N GLU A 93 6.13 10.66 -5.32
CA GLU A 93 7.59 10.51 -5.45
C GLU A 93 8.08 9.05 -5.33
N GLY A 94 7.16 8.10 -5.10
CA GLY A 94 7.43 6.67 -4.99
C GLY A 94 7.67 6.17 -3.56
N ALA A 95 7.44 6.99 -2.52
CA ALA A 95 7.54 6.54 -1.14
C ALA A 95 6.38 5.61 -0.77
N SER A 96 6.65 4.64 0.11
CA SER A 96 5.63 3.67 0.53
C SER A 96 4.75 4.13 1.70
N GLY A 97 5.08 5.29 2.30
CA GLY A 97 4.46 5.87 3.48
C GLY A 97 5.36 6.89 4.15
N LEU A 98 4.92 7.43 5.28
CA LEU A 98 5.66 8.35 6.13
C LEU A 98 6.12 7.65 7.41
N LEU A 99 7.23 8.11 7.97
CA LEU A 99 7.71 7.70 9.28
C LEU A 99 7.50 8.87 10.25
N ALA A 100 6.59 8.71 11.20
CA ALA A 100 6.42 9.62 12.32
C ALA A 100 7.37 9.21 13.46
N ARG A 101 8.02 10.20 14.08
CA ARG A 101 9.00 10.01 15.13
C ARG A 101 8.67 10.88 16.34
N ASP A 102 8.77 10.31 17.53
CA ASP A 102 8.76 11.12 18.76
C ASP A 102 10.03 11.97 18.81
N CYS A 103 9.86 13.30 18.88
CA CYS A 103 11.00 14.23 18.92
C CYS A 103 11.86 14.04 20.18
N GLU A 104 11.23 13.64 21.28
CA GLU A 104 11.90 13.37 22.56
C GLU A 104 12.35 11.91 22.68
N GLY A 105 12.00 11.07 21.70
CA GLY A 105 12.27 9.63 21.70
C GLY A 105 13.77 9.32 21.59
N ILE A 106 14.27 8.51 22.52
CA ILE A 106 15.62 7.93 22.43
C ILE A 106 15.61 6.70 21.51
N TYR A 107 16.75 6.38 20.92
CA TYR A 107 16.89 5.17 20.12
C TYR A 107 17.28 4.00 21.03
N ARG A 108 16.51 2.90 20.94
CA ARG A 108 16.79 1.66 21.65
C ARG A 108 16.92 0.54 20.62
N PRO A 109 18.15 0.08 20.31
CA PRO A 109 18.35 -0.94 19.28
C PRO A 109 17.52 -2.20 19.55
N GLY A 110 16.71 -2.61 18.58
CA GLY A 110 15.86 -3.80 18.65
C GLY A 110 14.52 -3.60 19.37
N GLU A 111 14.27 -2.43 19.95
CA GLU A 111 13.00 -2.13 20.61
C GLU A 111 11.94 -1.63 19.61
N LEU A 112 10.69 -2.07 19.82
CA LEU A 112 9.54 -1.51 19.12
C LEU A 112 9.07 -0.27 19.88
N SER A 113 9.24 0.90 19.26
CA SER A 113 8.77 2.16 19.86
C SER A 113 7.24 2.19 19.91
N GLU A 114 6.69 2.62 21.04
CA GLU A 114 5.24 2.86 21.21
C GLU A 114 4.78 4.19 20.59
N ARG A 115 5.74 5.04 20.17
CA ARG A 115 5.48 6.43 19.74
C ARG A 115 5.99 6.75 18.34
N ASP A 116 6.68 5.82 17.71
CA ASP A 116 7.06 5.93 16.31
C ASP A 116 6.09 5.13 15.45
N PHE A 117 5.59 5.73 14.38
CA PHE A 117 4.56 5.13 13.54
C PHE A 117 4.98 5.14 12.08
N ILE A 118 4.67 4.07 11.37
CA ILE A 118 4.67 4.08 9.91
C ILE A 118 3.27 4.41 9.45
N ILE A 119 3.09 5.60 8.90
CA ILE A 119 1.80 6.08 8.40
C ILE A 119 1.72 5.74 6.92
N ARG A 120 0.68 4.99 6.55
CA ARG A 120 0.38 4.60 5.17
C ARG A 120 -1.08 4.91 4.89
N ALA A 121 -1.38 5.29 3.65
CA ALA A 121 -2.77 5.49 3.28
C ALA A 121 -3.45 4.13 3.22
N ALA A 122 -4.56 4.00 3.92
CA ALA A 122 -5.47 2.87 3.82
C ALA A 122 -6.77 3.41 3.25
N HIS A 123 -7.10 3.02 2.02
CA HIS A 123 -8.38 3.39 1.43
C HIS A 123 -9.28 2.18 1.47
N ILE A 124 -10.49 2.33 1.98
CA ILE A 124 -11.51 1.28 1.92
C ILE A 124 -12.44 1.62 0.77
N ILE A 125 -12.68 0.64 -0.09
CA ILE A 125 -13.69 0.70 -1.15
C ILE A 125 -14.70 -0.43 -0.96
N SER A 126 -15.94 -0.18 -1.33
CA SER A 126 -17.01 -1.18 -1.43
C SER A 126 -17.13 -1.61 -2.89
N ALA A 127 -16.82 -2.87 -3.20
CA ALA A 127 -16.81 -3.39 -4.56
C ALA A 127 -17.59 -4.70 -4.67
N LEU A 128 -18.30 -4.88 -5.77
CA LEU A 128 -19.07 -6.09 -6.03
C LEU A 128 -18.23 -7.19 -6.65
N VAL A 129 -18.47 -8.43 -6.26
CA VAL A 129 -17.92 -9.61 -6.94
C VAL A 129 -18.66 -9.83 -8.25
N VAL A 130 -17.92 -9.84 -9.35
CA VAL A 130 -18.43 -10.10 -10.71
C VAL A 130 -17.92 -11.42 -11.30
N GLY A 131 -17.08 -12.13 -10.57
CA GLY A 131 -16.58 -13.44 -10.97
C GLY A 131 -15.66 -14.06 -9.91
N VAL A 132 -15.53 -15.39 -9.96
CA VAL A 132 -14.73 -16.15 -8.99
C VAL A 132 -13.82 -17.13 -9.72
N GLU A 133 -12.50 -16.94 -9.55
CA GLU A 133 -11.48 -17.84 -10.05
C GLU A 133 -11.02 -18.79 -8.93
N TRP A 134 -11.17 -20.09 -9.12
CA TRP A 134 -10.69 -21.09 -8.17
C TRP A 134 -9.27 -21.54 -8.53
N THR A 135 -8.38 -21.56 -7.54
CA THR A 135 -7.00 -22.02 -7.72
C THR A 135 -6.64 -23.05 -6.67
N THR A 136 -6.08 -24.18 -7.11
CA THR A 136 -5.60 -25.22 -6.21
C THR A 136 -4.09 -25.04 -6.03
N SER A 137 -3.66 -24.85 -4.80
CA SER A 137 -2.24 -24.78 -4.46
C SER A 137 -1.58 -26.16 -4.58
N LYS A 138 -0.24 -26.18 -4.64
CA LYS A 138 0.55 -27.43 -4.65
C LYS A 138 0.29 -28.32 -3.43
N ASN A 139 -0.19 -27.75 -2.33
CA ASN A 139 -0.51 -28.46 -1.09
C ASN A 139 -1.98 -28.91 -1.03
N GLY A 140 -2.71 -28.87 -2.16
CA GLY A 140 -4.12 -29.27 -2.25
C GLY A 140 -5.12 -28.25 -1.69
N GLN A 141 -4.68 -27.13 -1.10
CA GLN A 141 -5.60 -26.08 -0.65
C GLN A 141 -6.19 -25.34 -1.85
N THR A 142 -7.51 -25.35 -1.96
CA THR A 142 -8.30 -24.54 -2.90
C THR A 142 -8.46 -23.12 -2.35
N ARG A 143 -8.24 -22.12 -3.20
CA ARG A 143 -8.43 -20.70 -2.89
C ARG A 143 -9.23 -20.00 -3.99
N ALA A 144 -10.28 -19.30 -3.57
CA ALA A 144 -11.02 -18.38 -4.43
C ALA A 144 -10.25 -17.07 -4.60
N ARG A 145 -10.29 -16.53 -5.82
CA ARG A 145 -9.87 -15.18 -6.16
C ARG A 145 -11.07 -14.48 -6.79
N TYR A 146 -11.49 -13.40 -6.15
CA TYR A 146 -12.68 -12.64 -6.53
C TYR A 146 -12.29 -11.56 -7.53
N LEU A 147 -12.94 -11.54 -8.69
CA LEU A 147 -12.92 -10.43 -9.62
C LEU A 147 -13.92 -9.38 -9.12
N VAL A 148 -13.46 -8.16 -8.88
CA VAL A 148 -14.26 -7.10 -8.26
C VAL A 148 -14.47 -5.92 -9.19
N ALA A 149 -15.63 -5.30 -9.10
CA ALA A 149 -16.04 -4.17 -9.92
C ALA A 149 -16.64 -3.04 -9.08
N LEU A 150 -16.47 -1.81 -9.57
CA LEU A 150 -17.12 -0.60 -9.07
C LEU A 150 -18.22 -0.17 -10.02
N ARG A 151 -19.14 0.65 -9.53
CA ARG A 151 -20.26 1.16 -10.32
C ARG A 151 -19.81 2.32 -11.21
N LYS A 152 -20.40 2.44 -12.40
CA LYS A 152 -20.28 3.59 -13.29
C LYS A 152 -21.65 3.84 -13.92
N GLY A 153 -22.47 4.65 -13.25
CA GLY A 153 -23.90 4.75 -13.58
C GLY A 153 -24.58 3.41 -13.31
N GLU A 154 -25.17 2.80 -14.35
CA GLU A 154 -25.83 1.49 -14.27
C GLU A 154 -24.88 0.30 -14.59
N ALA A 155 -23.64 0.59 -14.99
CA ALA A 155 -22.69 -0.45 -15.38
C ALA A 155 -21.72 -0.81 -14.24
N LEU A 156 -21.22 -2.05 -14.25
CA LEU A 156 -20.12 -2.49 -13.40
C LEU A 156 -18.82 -2.51 -14.19
N VAL A 157 -17.80 -1.83 -13.67
CA VAL A 157 -16.47 -1.73 -14.28
C VAL A 157 -15.48 -2.52 -13.42
N PRO A 158 -14.85 -3.60 -13.94
CA PRO A 158 -13.85 -4.36 -13.20
C PRO A 158 -12.64 -3.50 -12.82
N VAL A 159 -12.22 -3.57 -11.55
CA VAL A 159 -11.10 -2.78 -11.00
C VAL A 159 -9.96 -3.63 -10.44
N GLY A 160 -10.12 -4.96 -10.41
CA GLY A 160 -9.04 -5.86 -10.06
C GLY A 160 -9.51 -7.17 -9.43
N ARG A 161 -8.57 -7.84 -8.76
CA ARG A 161 -8.79 -9.14 -8.13
C ARG A 161 -8.33 -9.12 -6.69
N VAL A 162 -9.08 -9.76 -5.81
CA VAL A 162 -8.74 -9.89 -4.38
C VAL A 162 -8.91 -11.32 -3.91
N TRP A 163 -8.06 -11.75 -2.98
CA TRP A 163 -8.11 -13.09 -2.38
C TRP A 163 -7.62 -13.13 -0.93
N ARG A 164 -6.92 -12.08 -0.48
CA ARG A 164 -6.41 -11.97 0.89
C ARG A 164 -7.52 -11.41 1.77
N THR A 165 -7.79 -12.07 2.89
CA THR A 165 -8.66 -11.57 3.94
C THR A 165 -7.82 -10.96 5.07
N SER A 166 -8.38 -10.02 5.81
CA SER A 166 -7.87 -9.64 7.13
C SER A 166 -7.99 -10.83 8.09
N SER A 167 -7.23 -10.80 9.19
CA SER A 167 -7.23 -11.88 10.19
C SER A 167 -8.62 -12.12 10.79
N ASP A 168 -9.44 -11.06 10.85
CA ASP A 168 -10.76 -11.07 11.49
C ASP A 168 -11.89 -11.44 10.51
N CYS A 169 -11.61 -11.47 9.20
CA CYS A 169 -12.59 -11.83 8.18
C CYS A 169 -12.54 -13.35 7.89
N SER A 170 -13.59 -14.06 8.29
CA SER A 170 -13.73 -15.51 8.04
C SER A 170 -13.86 -15.84 6.55
N PHE A 171 -13.03 -16.75 6.06
CA PHE A 171 -12.93 -17.11 4.65
C PHE A 171 -13.96 -18.16 4.18
N GLN A 172 -14.45 -19.02 5.09
CA GLN A 172 -15.30 -20.15 4.73
C GLN A 172 -16.69 -19.74 4.21
N PRO A 173 -17.45 -18.85 4.87
CA PRO A 173 -18.79 -18.51 4.40
C PRO A 173 -18.76 -17.77 3.06
N LEU A 174 -17.77 -16.89 2.88
CA LEU A 174 -17.55 -16.18 1.62
C LEU A 174 -17.25 -17.16 0.47
N SER A 175 -16.43 -18.19 0.71
CA SER A 175 -16.12 -19.19 -0.31
C SER A 175 -17.35 -20.04 -0.68
N MET A 176 -18.21 -20.37 0.29
CA MET A 176 -19.46 -21.09 0.03
C MET A 176 -20.43 -20.26 -0.81
N ALA A 177 -20.64 -18.99 -0.45
CA ALA A 177 -21.49 -18.07 -1.21
C ALA A 177 -20.97 -17.90 -2.66
N ALA A 178 -19.66 -17.83 -2.82
CA ALA A 178 -19.01 -17.70 -4.12
C ALA A 178 -19.10 -18.95 -5.00
N ALA A 179 -19.15 -20.15 -4.41
CA ALA A 179 -19.33 -21.40 -5.16
C ALA A 179 -20.73 -21.48 -5.81
N SER A 180 -21.74 -20.89 -5.16
CA SER A 180 -23.09 -20.81 -5.70
C SER A 180 -23.20 -19.89 -6.93
N LEU A 181 -22.29 -18.91 -7.09
CA LEU A 181 -22.28 -17.99 -8.23
C LEU A 181 -21.82 -18.64 -9.55
N ASN A 182 -20.88 -19.59 -9.50
CA ASN A 182 -20.34 -20.24 -10.71
C ASN A 182 -21.24 -21.39 -11.21
N SER A 183 -22.29 -21.74 -10.46
CA SER A 183 -23.19 -22.85 -10.81
C SER A 183 -24.34 -22.44 -11.74
N GLN A 184 -24.38 -21.18 -12.18
CA GLN A 184 -25.40 -20.62 -13.06
C GLN A 184 -24.77 -20.12 -14.37
N ASP A 185 -24.22 -21.06 -15.15
CA ASP A 185 -24.28 -20.94 -16.61
C ASP A 185 -25.71 -21.32 -17.02
N ASP A 186 -26.42 -20.38 -17.63
CA ASP A 186 -27.54 -20.51 -18.58
C ASP A 186 -28.80 -19.70 -18.27
N ALA A 187 -29.28 -19.11 -19.37
CA ALA A 187 -30.63 -18.66 -19.65
C ALA A 187 -31.15 -17.39 -18.97
N LEU A 188 -31.58 -16.48 -19.84
CA LEU A 188 -32.36 -15.28 -19.59
C LEU A 188 -33.38 -15.41 -18.44
N GLY A 189 -33.35 -14.42 -17.55
CA GLY A 189 -34.53 -13.93 -16.85
C GLY A 189 -34.83 -14.61 -15.52
N SER A 190 -34.97 -13.79 -14.48
CA SER A 190 -35.48 -14.12 -13.14
C SER A 190 -34.60 -15.01 -12.24
N SER A 191 -33.65 -14.37 -11.55
CA SER A 191 -33.44 -14.66 -10.13
C SER A 191 -32.76 -13.46 -9.48
N GLU A 192 -33.13 -13.12 -8.25
CA GLU A 192 -32.41 -12.16 -7.43
C GLU A 192 -30.99 -12.69 -7.21
N HIS A 193 -30.06 -12.35 -8.12
CA HIS A 193 -28.68 -12.78 -8.01
C HIS A 193 -28.13 -12.27 -6.68
N THR A 194 -27.81 -13.17 -5.74
CA THR A 194 -27.08 -12.83 -4.52
C THR A 194 -25.77 -12.15 -4.95
N ARG A 195 -25.72 -10.82 -4.83
CA ARG A 195 -24.48 -10.09 -5.09
C ARG A 195 -23.68 -10.02 -3.81
N ILE A 196 -22.41 -10.36 -3.94
CA ILE A 196 -21.47 -10.30 -2.84
C ILE A 196 -20.77 -8.94 -2.92
N LEU A 197 -20.97 -8.10 -1.90
CA LEU A 197 -20.22 -6.86 -1.72
C LEU A 197 -19.04 -7.12 -0.81
N LEU A 198 -17.86 -6.66 -1.23
CA LEU A 198 -16.65 -6.73 -0.43
C LEU A 198 -16.25 -5.32 -0.01
N LYS A 199 -16.02 -5.13 1.28
CA LYS A 199 -15.25 -3.98 1.77
C LYS A 199 -13.78 -4.33 1.68
N ILE A 200 -13.07 -3.63 0.81
CA ILE A 200 -11.69 -3.92 0.44
C ILE A 200 -10.82 -2.76 0.86
N ARG A 201 -9.85 -3.02 1.75
CA ARG A 201 -8.75 -2.09 1.97
C ARG A 201 -7.75 -2.23 0.83
N ILE A 202 -7.42 -1.11 0.20
CA ILE A 202 -6.43 -1.02 -0.87
C ILE A 202 -5.27 -0.13 -0.44
N GLY A 203 -4.08 -0.49 -0.88
CA GLY A 203 -2.87 0.30 -0.70
C GLY A 203 -2.78 1.45 -1.69
N GLY A 204 -3.57 1.47 -2.77
CA GLY A 204 -3.61 2.53 -3.77
C GLY A 204 -4.20 2.04 -5.09
N ILE A 205 -4.04 2.84 -6.13
CA ILE A 205 -4.53 2.53 -7.48
C ILE A 205 -3.46 2.78 -8.55
N GLU A 206 -3.60 2.09 -9.67
CA GLU A 206 -2.84 2.30 -10.89
C GLU A 206 -3.81 2.41 -12.07
N LYS A 207 -3.52 3.29 -13.03
CA LYS A 207 -4.31 3.42 -14.26
C LYS A 207 -3.55 2.78 -15.43
N ALA A 208 -4.02 1.64 -15.88
CA ALA A 208 -3.46 0.91 -17.02
C ALA A 208 -4.34 1.16 -18.27
N GLY A 209 -4.13 2.29 -18.93
CA GLY A 209 -4.96 2.72 -20.06
C GLY A 209 -6.38 3.13 -19.61
N PRO A 210 -7.46 2.57 -20.19
CA PRO A 210 -8.83 2.87 -19.77
C PRO A 210 -9.25 2.11 -18.49
N GLN A 211 -8.43 1.18 -18.00
CA GLN A 211 -8.77 0.31 -16.87
C GLN A 211 -8.05 0.74 -15.59
N TRP A 212 -8.81 0.74 -14.49
CA TRP A 212 -8.28 0.93 -13.15
C TRP A 212 -7.81 -0.40 -12.57
N ARG A 213 -6.74 -0.34 -11.78
CA ARG A 213 -6.22 -1.48 -11.05
C ARG A 213 -6.01 -1.11 -9.58
N ILE A 214 -6.71 -1.82 -8.69
CA ILE A 214 -6.47 -1.72 -7.25
C ILE A 214 -5.15 -2.43 -6.87
N ILE A 215 -4.42 -1.83 -5.94
CA ILE A 215 -3.11 -2.30 -5.49
C ILE A 215 -3.18 -2.76 -4.04
N GLU A 216 -2.53 -3.90 -3.76
CA GLU A 216 -2.48 -4.53 -2.43
C GLU A 216 -3.87 -4.70 -1.77
N PRO A 217 -4.89 -5.24 -2.48
CA PRO A 217 -6.22 -5.36 -1.94
C PRO A 217 -6.29 -6.44 -0.85
N VAL A 218 -7.01 -6.12 0.23
CA VAL A 218 -7.32 -7.02 1.35
C VAL A 218 -8.80 -6.87 1.68
N ILE A 219 -9.51 -7.99 1.75
CA ILE A 219 -10.92 -8.05 2.17
C ILE A 219 -10.95 -7.81 3.68
N GLU A 220 -11.61 -6.75 4.10
CA GLU A 220 -11.81 -6.43 5.51
C GLU A 220 -13.15 -6.99 6.01
N ASP A 221 -14.17 -6.98 5.16
CA ASP A 221 -15.54 -7.36 5.51
C ASP A 221 -16.32 -7.68 4.22
N TYR A 222 -17.47 -8.35 4.35
CA TYR A 222 -18.34 -8.66 3.23
C TYR A 222 -19.82 -8.63 3.61
N SER A 223 -20.67 -8.34 2.64
CA SER A 223 -22.12 -8.44 2.74
C SER A 223 -22.62 -9.37 1.64
N LEU A 224 -23.55 -10.24 2.02
CA LEU A 224 -24.30 -11.08 1.10
C LEU A 224 -25.63 -10.36 0.83
N ASP A 225 -26.15 -10.49 -0.38
CA ASP A 225 -27.43 -9.90 -0.82
C ASP A 225 -27.41 -8.37 -0.97
N SER A 226 -26.31 -7.84 -1.51
CA SER A 226 -26.21 -6.41 -1.81
C SER A 226 -26.81 -6.04 -3.18
N SER A 227 -27.08 -4.76 -3.37
CA SER A 227 -27.50 -4.16 -4.63
C SER A 227 -26.31 -3.59 -5.41
N ILE A 228 -26.55 -3.15 -6.64
CA ILE A 228 -25.53 -2.41 -7.41
C ILE A 228 -25.20 -1.07 -6.77
N GLU A 229 -26.17 -0.45 -6.10
CA GLU A 229 -26.06 0.88 -5.49
C GLU A 229 -25.14 0.89 -4.26
N ASP A 230 -24.97 -0.27 -3.61
CA ASP A 230 -24.07 -0.43 -2.47
C ASP A 230 -22.58 -0.43 -2.88
N ALA A 231 -22.29 -0.61 -4.17
CA ALA A 231 -20.94 -0.48 -4.70
C ALA A 231 -20.55 0.99 -4.85
N ASP A 232 -19.29 1.30 -4.53
CA ASP A 232 -18.75 2.63 -4.75
C ASP A 232 -18.75 3.00 -6.24
N GLU A 233 -18.99 4.28 -6.53
CA GLU A 233 -18.78 4.86 -7.86
C GLU A 233 -17.31 4.82 -8.24
N LEU A 234 -17.04 4.53 -9.51
CA LEU A 234 -15.70 4.44 -10.07
C LEU A 234 -14.92 5.74 -9.88
N ASP A 235 -15.62 6.88 -9.88
CA ASP A 235 -15.02 8.20 -9.69
C ASP A 235 -14.43 8.40 -8.29
N ARG A 236 -14.84 7.59 -7.29
CA ARG A 236 -14.20 7.55 -5.96
C ARG A 236 -12.71 7.22 -6.06
N LEU A 237 -12.30 6.44 -7.07
CA LEU A 237 -10.89 6.14 -7.29
C LEU A 237 -10.08 7.38 -7.65
N ASN A 238 -10.66 8.41 -8.27
CA ASN A 238 -9.93 9.64 -8.60
C ASN A 238 -9.40 10.37 -7.36
N ASN A 239 -10.02 10.12 -6.20
CA ASN A 239 -9.62 10.72 -4.92
C ASN A 239 -8.56 9.89 -4.17
N ILE A 240 -8.16 8.75 -4.71
CA ILE A 240 -7.15 7.87 -4.10
C ILE A 240 -5.79 8.14 -4.75
N CYS A 241 -4.78 8.38 -3.92
CA CYS A 241 -3.44 8.67 -4.43
C CYS A 241 -2.90 7.45 -5.20
N PRO A 242 -2.44 7.64 -6.46
CA PRO A 242 -1.86 6.56 -7.24
C PRO A 242 -0.59 6.03 -6.56
N LYS A 243 -0.25 4.77 -6.85
CA LYS A 243 1.01 4.16 -6.43
C LYS A 243 2.07 4.26 -7.52
#